data_AF-A0A850PIQ1-F1
#
_entry.id   AF-A0A850PIQ1-F1
#
_cell.length_a   1.000
_cell.length_b   1.000
_cell.length_c   1.000
_cell.angle_alpha   90.00
_cell.angle_beta   90.00
_cell.angle_gamma   90.00
#
_symmetry.space_group_name_H-M   'P 1'
#
loop_
_entity.id
_entity.type
_entity.pdbx_description
1 polymer ?
#
loop_
_entity_poly.entity_id
_entity_poly.type
_entity_poly.pdbx_seq_one_letter_code
_entity_poly.pdbx_strand_id
1 'polypeptide(L)'
;MLFKTHFWDEGVAENFAACKRFSQESDIFILFDSSNRKIDIPDEVLLSERVFLTPYSKVEALGLEWGMPGVGGGYWYNGDYQQNLFILDHSEYDYICSVENDVGIFCSLDSIFDDMAENGIDLVFLPQEGPNHTWSHLNGCIGYYDTNQNIRKGLFCISFFSRRAALHIVRRRIEMSLQRRQYTLHGWPIGEAVMVEEVLRAGMVARSIADYCDSLTQYDWAPAYSFREFDPRDGRTFVHPALPLNDKFYRSNFQQDYNALFSERNVISGKSRERARKINDLEVYSRLYTSLHMQWAEDRWRPLIEDAACHLSPDALALLHGPNLLTSDNAVVERESGSRAPNALCLSALPAWGAEQSEQLDVNERIRLIVSVSGDTQLLIGSESSDLAEALHMRALDADIASAPIMMSFRIQHRAMRFFSASIPAGTREVVIECQAPCVVNNIRLSNGQGSIADWRR
;
A
#
# COMPACT_ATOMS: atom_id res chain seq x y z
N MET A 1 -22.63 -10.89 1.27
CA MET A 1 -21.50 -9.97 1.04
C MET A 1 -20.67 -10.44 -0.15
N LEU A 2 -20.19 -9.51 -0.98
CA LEU A 2 -19.48 -9.73 -2.23
C LEU A 2 -18.09 -9.05 -2.16
N PHE A 3 -17.05 -9.83 -1.92
CA PHE A 3 -15.66 -9.37 -1.83
C PHE A 3 -15.03 -9.33 -3.23
N LYS A 4 -14.84 -8.14 -3.79
CA LYS A 4 -14.37 -7.91 -5.17
C LYS A 4 -12.86 -7.87 -5.21
N THR A 5 -12.24 -8.66 -6.08
CA THR A 5 -10.80 -8.58 -6.35
C THR A 5 -10.46 -8.96 -7.79
N HIS A 6 -9.27 -8.57 -8.25
CA HIS A 6 -8.71 -8.92 -9.56
C HIS A 6 -7.34 -9.63 -9.46
N PHE A 7 -6.86 -9.85 -8.25
CA PHE A 7 -5.66 -10.61 -7.92
C PHE A 7 -5.80 -11.22 -6.52
N TRP A 8 -4.90 -12.12 -6.14
CA TRP A 8 -4.88 -12.69 -4.81
C TRP A 8 -3.45 -12.70 -4.25
N ASP A 9 -3.20 -11.90 -3.21
CA ASP A 9 -1.96 -11.89 -2.43
C ASP A 9 -2.27 -12.01 -0.92
N GLU A 10 -1.22 -11.94 -0.09
CA GLU A 10 -1.36 -12.03 1.36
C GLU A 10 -2.24 -10.91 1.93
N GLY A 11 -2.13 -9.68 1.43
CA GLY A 11 -2.94 -8.56 1.90
C GLY A 11 -4.42 -8.72 1.55
N VAL A 12 -4.73 -9.20 0.34
CA VAL A 12 -6.10 -9.54 -0.06
C VAL A 12 -6.67 -10.66 0.82
N ALA A 13 -5.87 -11.68 1.14
CA ALA A 13 -6.29 -12.78 2.00
C ALA A 13 -6.56 -12.30 3.44
N GLU A 14 -5.72 -11.42 3.99
CA GLU A 14 -5.94 -10.80 5.31
C GLU A 14 -7.23 -9.96 5.33
N ASN A 15 -7.48 -9.17 4.28
CA ASN A 15 -8.68 -8.34 4.15
C ASN A 15 -9.94 -9.18 4.03
N PHE A 16 -9.88 -10.25 3.23
CA PHE A 16 -10.98 -11.20 3.13
C PHE A 16 -11.28 -11.87 4.47
N ALA A 17 -10.25 -12.31 5.20
CA ALA A 17 -10.41 -12.86 6.53
C ALA A 17 -11.01 -11.83 7.53
N ALA A 18 -10.65 -10.55 7.41
CA ALA A 18 -11.26 -9.48 8.19
C ALA A 18 -12.76 -9.34 7.88
N CYS A 19 -13.14 -9.35 6.60
CA CYS A 19 -14.54 -9.32 6.18
C CYS A 19 -15.35 -10.46 6.82
N LYS A 20 -14.81 -11.69 6.81
CA LYS A 20 -15.44 -12.85 7.47
C LYS A 20 -15.70 -12.63 8.97
N ARG A 21 -14.82 -11.90 9.67
CA ARG A 21 -15.01 -11.62 11.11
C ARG A 21 -16.16 -10.65 11.38
N PHE A 22 -16.41 -9.72 10.46
CA PHE A 22 -17.42 -8.66 10.56
C PHE A 22 -18.71 -8.96 9.80
N SER A 23 -18.86 -10.19 9.31
CA SER A 23 -20.00 -10.69 8.54
C SER A 23 -20.24 -12.15 8.91
N GLN A 24 -20.75 -12.37 10.11
CA GLN A 24 -20.90 -13.71 10.69
C GLN A 24 -22.20 -14.38 10.26
N GLU A 25 -23.22 -13.58 9.94
CA GLU A 25 -24.54 -14.07 9.52
C GLU A 25 -24.72 -14.03 8.00
N SER A 26 -23.94 -13.19 7.32
CA SER A 26 -23.94 -13.09 5.86
C SER A 26 -23.22 -14.25 5.17
N ASP A 27 -23.80 -14.75 4.09
CA ASP A 27 -23.03 -15.51 3.09
C ASP A 27 -22.00 -14.61 2.41
N ILE A 28 -20.78 -15.13 2.19
CA ILE A 28 -19.68 -14.36 1.61
C ILE A 28 -19.22 -15.03 0.30
N PHE A 29 -19.13 -14.23 -0.76
CA PHE A 29 -18.60 -14.64 -2.06
C PHE A 29 -17.38 -13.81 -2.44
N ILE A 30 -16.41 -14.43 -3.09
CA ILE A 30 -15.30 -13.74 -3.75
C ILE A 30 -15.71 -13.49 -5.20
N LEU A 31 -15.86 -12.22 -5.58
CA LEU A 31 -16.13 -11.80 -6.96
C LEU A 31 -14.78 -11.54 -7.64
N PHE A 32 -14.32 -12.53 -8.41
CA PHE A 32 -13.01 -12.48 -9.03
C PHE A 32 -13.11 -12.00 -10.49
N ASP A 33 -12.46 -10.88 -10.77
CA ASP A 33 -12.31 -10.36 -12.13
C ASP A 33 -11.47 -11.30 -13.00
N SER A 34 -12.14 -12.00 -13.92
CA SER A 34 -11.52 -12.87 -14.91
C SER A 34 -11.72 -12.34 -16.34
N SER A 35 -11.98 -11.03 -16.49
CA SER A 35 -12.23 -10.40 -17.79
C SER A 35 -11.06 -10.54 -18.77
N ASN A 36 -9.83 -10.51 -18.26
CA ASN A 36 -8.61 -10.71 -19.04
C ASN A 36 -8.18 -12.18 -19.16
N ARG A 37 -9.05 -13.14 -18.79
CA ARG A 37 -8.81 -14.60 -18.80
C ARG A 37 -7.66 -15.08 -17.89
N LYS A 38 -7.11 -14.19 -17.06
CA LYS A 38 -6.11 -14.54 -16.05
C LYS A 38 -6.85 -14.84 -14.75
N ILE A 39 -6.64 -16.03 -14.20
CA ILE A 39 -7.22 -16.47 -12.93
C ILE A 39 -6.06 -16.67 -11.98
N ASP A 40 -5.68 -15.60 -11.28
CA ASP A 40 -4.58 -15.57 -10.32
C ASP A 40 -5.11 -15.70 -8.89
N ILE A 41 -5.88 -16.75 -8.62
CA ILE A 41 -6.37 -17.10 -7.29
C ILE A 41 -5.90 -18.54 -6.98
N PRO A 42 -5.34 -18.81 -5.78
CA PRO A 42 -4.84 -20.15 -5.45
C PRO A 42 -5.94 -21.21 -5.51
N ASP A 43 -5.59 -22.42 -5.97
CA ASP A 43 -6.51 -23.56 -6.05
C ASP A 43 -7.17 -23.89 -4.71
N GLU A 44 -6.44 -23.75 -3.61
CA GLU A 44 -6.97 -23.94 -2.26
C GLU A 44 -8.16 -23.01 -2.00
N VAL A 45 -8.04 -21.73 -2.35
CA VAL A 45 -9.11 -20.73 -2.15
C VAL A 45 -10.28 -21.02 -3.08
N LEU A 46 -10.02 -21.41 -4.33
CA LEU A 46 -11.08 -21.84 -5.27
C LEU A 46 -11.88 -23.04 -4.76
N LEU A 47 -11.24 -23.95 -4.02
CA LEU A 47 -11.87 -25.15 -3.49
C LEU A 47 -12.55 -24.93 -2.14
N SER A 48 -12.03 -24.02 -1.31
CA SER A 48 -12.53 -23.80 0.06
C SER A 48 -13.53 -22.66 0.18
N GLU A 49 -13.55 -21.71 -0.75
CA GLU A 49 -14.37 -20.50 -0.68
C GLU A 49 -15.38 -20.41 -1.83
N ARG A 50 -16.43 -19.60 -1.65
CA ARG A 50 -17.44 -19.38 -2.70
C ARG A 50 -16.93 -18.35 -3.71
N VAL A 51 -16.27 -18.81 -4.77
CA VAL A 51 -15.73 -17.92 -5.81
C VAL A 51 -16.69 -17.79 -6.98
N PHE A 52 -17.08 -16.55 -7.30
CA PHE A 52 -17.86 -16.18 -8.47
C PHE A 52 -16.97 -15.50 -9.51
N LEU A 53 -16.66 -16.22 -10.59
CA LEU A 53 -15.84 -15.70 -11.68
C LEU A 53 -16.66 -14.78 -12.58
N THR A 54 -16.13 -13.59 -12.87
CA THR A 54 -16.78 -12.59 -13.74
C THR A 54 -16.00 -12.37 -15.04
N PRO A 55 -16.05 -13.30 -16.02
CA PRO A 55 -15.37 -13.12 -17.30
C PRO A 55 -16.10 -12.08 -18.15
N TYR A 56 -15.38 -11.44 -19.08
CA TYR A 56 -15.95 -10.44 -19.98
C TYR A 56 -17.12 -11.00 -20.83
N SER A 57 -17.05 -12.29 -21.20
CA SER A 57 -18.10 -12.94 -21.98
C SER A 57 -19.47 -12.93 -21.31
N LYS A 58 -19.56 -12.91 -19.97
CA LYS A 58 -20.84 -12.75 -19.27
C LYS A 58 -21.42 -11.35 -19.45
N VAL A 59 -20.57 -10.32 -19.46
CA VAL A 59 -20.98 -8.93 -19.69
C VAL A 59 -21.41 -8.72 -21.15
N GLU A 60 -20.64 -9.29 -22.09
CA GLU A 60 -20.97 -9.29 -23.52
C GLU A 60 -22.32 -9.98 -23.79
N ALA A 61 -22.58 -11.13 -23.14
CA ALA A 61 -23.85 -11.85 -23.28
C ALA A 61 -25.07 -11.05 -22.82
N LEU A 62 -24.91 -10.11 -21.88
CA LEU A 62 -25.98 -9.19 -21.47
C LEU A 62 -26.13 -7.98 -22.41
N GLY A 63 -25.27 -7.84 -23.42
CA GLY A 63 -25.28 -6.72 -24.37
C GLY A 63 -24.83 -5.39 -23.75
N LEU A 64 -24.05 -5.46 -22.66
CA LEU A 64 -23.53 -4.31 -21.92
C LEU A 64 -22.28 -3.72 -22.58
N GLU A 65 -22.19 -2.40 -22.59
CA GLU A 65 -21.02 -1.67 -23.09
C GLU A 65 -19.84 -1.76 -22.12
N TRP A 66 -18.62 -2.03 -22.60
CA TRP A 66 -17.47 -2.23 -21.70
C TRP A 66 -16.82 -0.95 -21.18
N GLY A 67 -17.00 0.18 -21.89
CA GLY A 67 -16.36 1.46 -21.58
C GLY A 67 -16.12 2.31 -22.82
N MET A 68 -15.19 3.25 -22.74
CA MET A 68 -14.86 4.17 -23.84
C MET A 68 -13.66 3.66 -24.65
N PRO A 69 -13.74 3.58 -25.99
CA PRO A 69 -12.58 3.24 -26.83
C PRO A 69 -11.39 4.16 -26.52
N GLY A 70 -10.21 3.57 -26.26
CA GLY A 70 -8.96 4.31 -26.02
C GLY A 70 -8.81 4.96 -24.63
N VAL A 71 -9.89 5.10 -23.84
CA VAL A 71 -9.85 5.66 -22.47
C VAL A 71 -9.89 4.55 -21.41
N GLY A 72 -10.15 3.31 -21.83
CA GLY A 72 -10.26 2.16 -20.96
C GLY A 72 -11.70 1.89 -20.52
N GLY A 73 -11.89 0.75 -19.86
CA GLY A 73 -13.17 0.25 -19.40
C GLY A 73 -12.95 -0.89 -18.42
N GLY A 74 -13.95 -1.76 -18.28
CA GLY A 74 -13.90 -2.90 -17.38
C GLY A 74 -14.39 -2.60 -15.97
N TYR A 75 -14.13 -3.51 -15.05
CA TYR A 75 -14.80 -3.51 -13.75
C TYR A 75 -14.39 -2.35 -12.84
N TRP A 76 -13.21 -1.75 -13.04
CA TRP A 76 -12.83 -0.54 -12.31
C TRP A 76 -13.76 0.64 -12.67
N TYR A 77 -14.10 0.81 -13.96
CA TYR A 77 -14.98 1.88 -14.42
C TYR A 77 -16.46 1.52 -14.22
N ASN A 78 -16.78 0.25 -14.35
CA ASN A 78 -18.11 -0.31 -14.21
C ASN A 78 -18.19 -1.15 -12.92
N GLY A 79 -17.96 -0.48 -11.78
CA GLY A 79 -17.95 -1.13 -10.46
C GLY A 79 -19.22 -1.94 -10.15
N ASP A 80 -20.33 -1.60 -10.82
CA ASP A 80 -21.62 -2.28 -10.73
C ASP A 80 -21.71 -3.59 -11.54
N TYR A 81 -20.83 -3.85 -12.51
CA TYR A 81 -21.02 -4.99 -13.40
C TYR A 81 -20.87 -6.34 -12.70
N GLN A 82 -19.92 -6.48 -11.77
CA GLN A 82 -19.76 -7.75 -11.06
C GLN A 82 -20.98 -8.06 -10.17
N GLN A 83 -21.52 -7.05 -9.46
CA GLN A 83 -22.75 -7.23 -8.68
C GLN A 83 -23.97 -7.48 -9.56
N ASN A 84 -24.03 -6.85 -10.75
CA ASN A 84 -25.11 -7.04 -11.73
C ASN A 84 -25.14 -8.49 -12.21
N LEU A 85 -23.97 -9.06 -12.53
CA LEU A 85 -23.86 -10.48 -12.89
C LEU A 85 -24.28 -11.39 -11.73
N PHE A 86 -23.84 -11.06 -10.51
CA PHE A 86 -24.15 -11.86 -9.33
C PHE A 86 -25.67 -11.90 -9.04
N ILE A 87 -26.35 -10.75 -9.02
CA ILE A 87 -27.77 -10.68 -8.63
C ILE A 87 -28.72 -11.35 -9.65
N LEU A 88 -28.28 -11.48 -10.90
CA LEU A 88 -28.98 -12.21 -11.95
C LEU A 88 -28.85 -13.72 -11.77
N ASP A 89 -27.68 -14.21 -11.34
CA ASP A 89 -27.41 -15.63 -11.13
C ASP A 89 -27.91 -16.13 -9.75
N HIS A 90 -28.05 -15.24 -8.76
CA HIS A 90 -28.48 -15.55 -7.40
C HIS A 90 -29.76 -14.82 -7.02
N SER A 91 -30.89 -15.51 -7.22
CA SER A 91 -32.24 -14.96 -6.96
C SER A 91 -32.67 -14.96 -5.51
N GLU A 92 -31.98 -15.75 -4.69
CA GLU A 92 -32.26 -16.02 -3.28
C GLU A 92 -31.84 -14.91 -2.32
N TYR A 93 -31.02 -13.94 -2.77
CA TYR A 93 -30.59 -12.82 -1.93
C TYR A 93 -31.43 -11.56 -2.18
N ASP A 94 -32.02 -11.05 -1.11
CA ASP A 94 -32.78 -9.79 -1.08
C ASP A 94 -31.89 -8.55 -0.90
N TYR A 95 -30.70 -8.72 -0.33
CA TYR A 95 -29.73 -7.66 -0.10
C TYR A 95 -28.31 -8.15 -0.42
N ILE A 96 -27.49 -7.24 -0.95
CA ILE A 96 -26.09 -7.48 -1.23
C ILE A 96 -25.24 -6.30 -0.76
N CYS A 97 -24.00 -6.59 -0.40
CA CYS A 97 -22.97 -5.59 -0.10
C CYS A 97 -21.78 -5.91 -0.99
N SER A 98 -21.30 -4.94 -1.76
CA SER A 98 -20.04 -5.06 -2.49
C SER A 98 -18.93 -4.36 -1.72
N VAL A 99 -17.78 -5.02 -1.59
CA VAL A 99 -16.59 -4.52 -0.89
C VAL A 99 -15.38 -4.75 -1.78
N GLU A 100 -14.59 -3.72 -2.05
CA GLU A 100 -13.31 -3.82 -2.75
C GLU A 100 -12.22 -4.45 -1.87
N ASN A 101 -11.25 -5.10 -2.50
CA ASN A 101 -10.23 -5.89 -1.80
C ASN A 101 -9.30 -5.06 -0.91
N ASP A 102 -9.31 -3.73 -1.03
CA ASP A 102 -8.55 -2.76 -0.25
C ASP A 102 -9.45 -1.91 0.66
N VAL A 103 -10.64 -2.40 1.05
CA VAL A 103 -11.42 -1.77 2.12
C VAL A 103 -11.17 -2.47 3.45
N GLY A 104 -10.72 -1.68 4.43
CA GLY A 104 -10.65 -2.11 5.82
C GLY A 104 -12.00 -1.97 6.51
N ILE A 105 -12.50 -3.07 7.06
CA ILE A 105 -13.80 -3.14 7.74
C ILE A 105 -13.58 -3.22 9.25
N PHE A 106 -14.20 -2.31 10.00
CA PHE A 106 -14.23 -2.28 11.46
C PHE A 106 -15.66 -2.08 11.99
N CYS A 107 -16.66 -2.46 11.20
CA CYS A 107 -18.08 -2.36 11.54
C CYS A 107 -18.80 -3.65 11.17
N SER A 108 -19.87 -4.01 11.91
CA SER A 108 -20.71 -5.17 11.59
C SER A 108 -21.52 -4.90 10.32
N LEU A 109 -21.25 -5.65 9.25
CA LEU A 109 -22.03 -5.53 8.01
C LEU A 109 -23.44 -6.09 8.18
N ASP A 110 -23.60 -7.11 9.02
CA ASP A 110 -24.89 -7.75 9.29
C ASP A 110 -25.89 -6.75 9.87
N SER A 111 -25.44 -5.88 10.80
CA SER A 111 -26.30 -4.84 11.38
C SER A 111 -26.79 -3.79 10.37
N ILE A 112 -26.04 -3.58 9.28
CA ILE A 112 -26.45 -2.67 8.20
C ILE A 112 -27.52 -3.35 7.36
N PHE A 113 -27.39 -4.65 7.07
CA PHE A 113 -28.42 -5.40 6.37
C PHE A 113 -29.73 -5.47 7.16
N ASP A 114 -29.66 -5.68 8.48
CA ASP A 114 -30.84 -5.67 9.35
C ASP A 114 -31.59 -4.34 9.28
N ASP A 115 -30.86 -3.22 9.40
CA ASP A 115 -31.44 -1.89 9.28
C ASP A 115 -32.05 -1.64 7.90
N MET A 116 -31.38 -2.11 6.83
CA MET A 116 -31.92 -2.02 5.48
C MET A 116 -33.21 -2.82 5.29
N ALA A 117 -33.29 -4.01 5.88
CA ALA A 117 -34.47 -4.86 5.84
C ALA A 117 -35.63 -4.26 6.64
N GLU A 118 -35.36 -3.77 7.86
CA GLU A 118 -36.36 -3.18 8.74
C GLU A 118 -36.94 -1.88 8.17
N ASN A 119 -36.09 -1.02 7.58
CA ASN A 119 -36.48 0.31 7.12
C ASN A 119 -36.75 0.41 5.61
N GLY A 120 -36.64 -0.71 4.89
CA GLY A 120 -36.83 -0.74 3.43
C GLY A 120 -35.83 0.15 2.68
N ILE A 121 -34.57 0.17 3.13
CA ILE A 121 -33.50 0.95 2.48
C ILE A 121 -32.99 0.16 1.28
N ASP A 122 -32.90 0.83 0.13
CA ASP A 122 -32.45 0.22 -1.11
C ASP A 122 -30.97 0.43 -1.41
N LEU A 123 -30.36 1.47 -0.83
CA LEU A 123 -28.98 1.85 -1.09
C LEU A 123 -28.32 2.45 0.14
N VAL A 124 -27.16 1.91 0.54
CA VAL A 124 -26.26 2.54 1.52
C VAL A 124 -24.91 2.78 0.84
N PHE A 125 -24.44 4.02 0.86
CA PHE A 125 -23.22 4.45 0.16
C PHE A 125 -22.66 5.74 0.78
N LEU A 126 -21.46 6.18 0.38
CA LEU A 126 -20.98 7.53 0.74
C LEU A 126 -21.28 8.54 -0.38
N PRO A 127 -22.17 9.52 -0.19
CA PRO A 127 -22.42 10.56 -1.19
C PRO A 127 -21.18 11.43 -1.45
N GLN A 128 -20.98 11.80 -2.71
CA GLN A 128 -20.01 12.81 -3.12
C GLN A 128 -20.74 14.11 -3.48
N GLU A 129 -20.53 15.16 -2.69
CA GLU A 129 -21.28 16.43 -2.79
C GLU A 129 -20.65 17.46 -3.75
N GLY A 130 -19.50 17.14 -4.34
CA GLY A 130 -18.79 18.06 -5.25
C GLY A 130 -19.57 18.37 -6.54
N PRO A 131 -19.48 19.60 -7.06
CA PRO A 131 -20.19 20.00 -8.28
C PRO A 131 -19.67 19.25 -9.51
N ASN A 132 -20.52 19.07 -10.52
CA ASN A 132 -20.16 18.35 -11.75
C ASN A 132 -18.89 18.87 -12.45
N HIS A 133 -18.67 20.18 -12.47
CA HIS A 133 -17.55 20.78 -13.21
C HIS A 133 -16.16 20.47 -12.63
N THR A 134 -16.07 20.01 -11.38
CA THR A 134 -14.83 19.53 -10.77
C THR A 134 -14.66 18.02 -10.86
N TRP A 135 -15.65 17.31 -11.41
CA TRP A 135 -15.65 15.85 -11.47
C TRP A 135 -15.07 15.34 -12.79
N SER A 136 -13.98 14.57 -12.69
CA SER A 136 -13.22 14.04 -13.84
C SER A 136 -14.03 13.14 -14.77
N HIS A 137 -15.11 12.53 -14.29
CA HIS A 137 -15.92 11.58 -15.07
C HIS A 137 -17.18 12.19 -15.70
N LEU A 138 -17.37 13.52 -15.60
CA LEU A 138 -18.54 14.21 -16.16
C LEU A 138 -18.73 13.92 -17.66
N ASN A 139 -17.66 13.85 -18.44
CA ASN A 139 -17.74 13.61 -19.88
C ASN A 139 -18.40 12.27 -20.24
N GLY A 140 -18.28 11.26 -19.37
CA GLY A 140 -18.95 9.97 -19.55
C GLY A 140 -20.48 10.05 -19.44
N CYS A 141 -20.99 11.09 -18.77
CA CYS A 141 -22.41 11.28 -18.48
C CYS A 141 -23.18 12.04 -19.57
N ILE A 142 -22.47 12.67 -20.51
CA ILE A 142 -23.07 13.49 -21.57
C ILE A 142 -23.96 12.61 -22.46
N GLY A 143 -25.21 13.02 -22.62
CA GLY A 143 -26.23 12.30 -23.39
C GLY A 143 -27.09 11.34 -22.58
N TYR A 144 -26.68 10.99 -21.35
CA TYR A 144 -27.45 10.15 -20.43
C TYR A 144 -28.10 10.96 -19.30
N TYR A 145 -27.41 12.02 -18.86
CA TYR A 145 -27.83 12.88 -17.76
C TYR A 145 -27.85 14.36 -18.18
N ASP A 146 -28.68 15.16 -17.51
CA ASP A 146 -28.61 16.62 -17.62
C ASP A 146 -27.39 17.11 -16.83
N THR A 147 -26.29 17.36 -17.53
CA THR A 147 -25.02 17.75 -16.92
C THR A 147 -25.04 19.17 -16.33
N ASN A 148 -26.08 19.96 -16.61
CA ASN A 148 -26.29 21.27 -15.98
C ASN A 148 -26.89 21.15 -14.58
N GLN A 149 -27.50 20.00 -14.27
CA GLN A 149 -27.96 19.66 -12.92
C GLN A 149 -26.92 18.81 -12.21
N ASN A 150 -26.85 18.92 -10.89
CA ASN A 150 -25.93 18.10 -10.11
C ASN A 150 -26.27 16.61 -10.30
N ILE A 151 -25.32 15.84 -10.83
CA ILE A 151 -25.44 14.38 -10.93
C ILE A 151 -25.08 13.80 -9.58
N ARG A 152 -26.00 13.05 -8.97
CA ARG A 152 -25.76 12.41 -7.68
C ARG A 152 -24.85 11.20 -7.92
N LYS A 153 -23.77 11.16 -7.17
CA LYS A 153 -22.65 10.22 -7.31
C LYS A 153 -22.11 9.91 -5.92
N GLY A 154 -21.33 8.85 -5.81
CA GLY A 154 -20.83 8.39 -4.52
C GLY A 154 -19.55 7.59 -4.65
N LEU A 155 -18.91 7.37 -3.50
CA LEU A 155 -17.76 6.50 -3.37
C LEU A 155 -18.24 5.07 -3.05
N PHE A 156 -17.83 4.11 -3.88
CA PHE A 156 -18.37 2.73 -3.90
C PHE A 156 -17.33 1.65 -3.60
N CYS A 157 -16.32 1.97 -2.79
CA CYS A 157 -15.36 0.97 -2.32
C CYS A 157 -16.05 -0.06 -1.40
N ILE A 158 -17.02 0.40 -0.60
CA ILE A 158 -18.06 -0.41 0.02
C ILE A 158 -19.44 0.22 -0.22
N SER A 159 -20.42 -0.62 -0.52
CA SER A 159 -21.81 -0.20 -0.75
C SER A 159 -22.79 -1.35 -0.61
N PHE A 160 -24.02 -1.01 -0.25
CA PHE A 160 -25.09 -1.97 -0.02
C PHE A 160 -26.27 -1.65 -0.92
N PHE A 161 -26.92 -2.70 -1.42
CA PHE A 161 -28.05 -2.60 -2.33
C PHE A 161 -29.13 -3.61 -1.93
N SER A 162 -30.39 -3.17 -1.97
CA SER A 162 -31.49 -4.12 -2.10
C SER A 162 -31.43 -4.77 -3.48
N ARG A 163 -32.00 -5.98 -3.59
CA ARG A 163 -32.20 -6.69 -4.85
C ARG A 163 -32.94 -5.81 -5.86
N ARG A 164 -33.92 -5.03 -5.38
CA ARG A 164 -34.69 -4.10 -6.20
C ARG A 164 -33.80 -3.02 -6.83
N ALA A 165 -32.91 -2.40 -6.06
CA ALA A 165 -31.94 -1.43 -6.59
C ALA A 165 -30.96 -2.10 -7.56
N ALA A 166 -30.39 -3.24 -7.19
CA ALA A 166 -29.42 -3.95 -8.04
C ALA A 166 -30.03 -4.33 -9.40
N LEU A 167 -31.23 -4.92 -9.42
CA LEU A 167 -31.94 -5.24 -10.67
C LEU A 167 -32.33 -4.00 -11.47
N HIS A 168 -32.66 -2.89 -10.81
CA HIS A 168 -32.91 -1.63 -11.49
C HIS A 168 -31.65 -1.11 -12.19
N ILE A 169 -30.49 -1.15 -11.52
CA ILE A 169 -29.20 -0.77 -12.11
C ILE A 169 -28.89 -1.63 -13.34
N VAL A 170 -29.04 -2.97 -13.24
CA VAL A 170 -28.89 -3.89 -14.39
C VAL A 170 -29.73 -3.43 -15.57
N ARG A 171 -31.03 -3.22 -15.35
CA ARG A 171 -31.97 -2.79 -16.39
C ARG A 171 -31.53 -1.48 -17.02
N ARG A 172 -31.16 -0.49 -16.21
CA ARG A 172 -30.72 0.83 -16.70
C ARG A 172 -29.42 0.75 -17.49
N ARG A 173 -28.46 -0.09 -17.09
CA ARG A 173 -27.24 -0.34 -17.87
C ARG A 173 -27.52 -0.96 -19.24
N ILE A 174 -28.47 -1.88 -19.34
CA ILE A 174 -28.90 -2.44 -20.63
C ILE A 174 -29.54 -1.34 -21.50
N GLU A 175 -30.45 -0.55 -20.93
CA GLU A 175 -31.11 0.56 -21.62
C GLU A 175 -30.09 1.62 -22.10
N MET A 176 -29.11 1.99 -21.28
CA MET A 176 -28.02 2.90 -21.66
C MET A 176 -27.13 2.32 -22.76
N SER A 177 -26.84 1.02 -22.71
CA SER A 177 -26.05 0.34 -23.76
C SER A 177 -26.78 0.40 -25.11
N LEU A 178 -28.11 0.21 -25.11
CA LEU A 178 -28.94 0.38 -26.30
C LEU A 178 -28.96 1.83 -26.79
N GLN A 179 -29.14 2.80 -25.87
CA GLN A 179 -29.10 4.23 -26.20
C GLN A 179 -27.76 4.63 -26.82
N ARG A 180 -26.64 4.13 -26.29
CA ARG A 180 -25.30 4.41 -26.84
C ARG A 180 -25.21 4.02 -28.29
N ARG A 181 -25.63 2.79 -28.61
CA ARG A 181 -25.61 2.25 -29.98
C ARG A 181 -26.57 2.99 -30.91
N GLN A 182 -27.78 3.30 -30.41
CA GLN A 182 -28.82 3.96 -31.19
C GLN A 182 -28.46 5.42 -31.52
N TYR A 183 -27.93 6.16 -30.55
CA TYR A 183 -27.62 7.59 -30.68
C TYR A 183 -26.14 7.88 -30.93
N THR A 184 -25.32 6.85 -31.11
CA THR A 184 -23.86 6.96 -31.33
C THR A 184 -23.18 7.80 -30.25
N LEU A 185 -23.54 7.58 -28.98
CA LEU A 185 -22.97 8.35 -27.87
C LEU A 185 -21.51 7.96 -27.65
N HIS A 186 -20.62 8.96 -27.59
CA HIS A 186 -19.20 8.73 -27.34
C HIS A 186 -18.91 8.39 -25.88
N GLY A 187 -19.63 9.03 -24.96
CA GLY A 187 -19.49 8.83 -23.51
C GLY A 187 -20.07 7.51 -23.02
N TRP A 188 -19.60 7.08 -21.86
CA TRP A 188 -20.17 5.98 -21.08
C TRP A 188 -20.16 6.38 -19.60
N PRO A 189 -21.29 6.35 -18.86
CA PRO A 189 -21.29 6.80 -17.47
C PRO A 189 -20.55 5.82 -16.55
N ILE A 190 -19.70 6.34 -15.66
CA ILE A 190 -19.01 5.55 -14.63
C ILE A 190 -20.01 4.96 -13.63
N GLY A 191 -19.70 3.79 -13.06
CA GLY A 191 -20.52 3.10 -12.07
C GLY A 191 -20.96 3.97 -10.90
N GLU A 192 -20.07 4.86 -10.43
CA GLU A 192 -20.34 5.77 -9.30
C GLU A 192 -21.56 6.68 -9.52
N ALA A 193 -21.81 7.12 -10.75
CA ALA A 193 -23.01 7.89 -11.05
C ALA A 193 -24.22 6.99 -11.23
N VAL A 194 -24.08 5.89 -11.99
CA VAL A 194 -25.22 5.03 -12.32
C VAL A 194 -25.82 4.40 -11.07
N MET A 195 -24.99 3.89 -10.15
CA MET A 195 -25.43 3.23 -8.93
C MET A 195 -26.21 4.14 -7.98
N VAL A 196 -25.99 5.46 -8.03
CA VAL A 196 -26.70 6.45 -7.20
C VAL A 196 -27.86 7.08 -7.96
N GLU A 197 -27.56 7.72 -9.08
CA GLU A 197 -28.49 8.58 -9.79
C GLU A 197 -29.72 7.80 -10.26
N GLU A 198 -29.54 6.57 -10.76
CA GLU A 198 -30.68 5.74 -11.22
C GLU A 198 -31.56 5.28 -10.06
N VAL A 199 -30.95 4.83 -8.97
CA VAL A 199 -31.68 4.40 -7.76
C VAL A 199 -32.51 5.55 -7.21
N LEU A 200 -31.92 6.73 -7.08
CA LEU A 200 -32.62 7.91 -6.57
C LEU A 200 -33.67 8.46 -7.55
N ARG A 201 -33.43 8.41 -8.86
CA ARG A 201 -34.45 8.75 -9.88
C ARG A 201 -35.65 7.81 -9.85
N ALA A 202 -35.44 6.56 -9.49
CA ALA A 202 -36.51 5.58 -9.31
C ALA A 202 -37.31 5.78 -8.00
N GLY A 203 -36.98 6.79 -7.19
CA GLY A 203 -37.67 7.07 -5.93
C GLY A 203 -37.38 6.05 -4.82
N MET A 204 -36.27 5.33 -4.93
CA MET A 204 -35.84 4.35 -3.93
C MET A 204 -35.20 5.04 -2.71
N VAL A 205 -35.19 4.34 -1.57
CA VAL A 205 -34.70 4.89 -0.31
C VAL A 205 -33.19 4.69 -0.22
N ALA A 206 -32.45 5.77 0.04
CA ALA A 206 -31.01 5.70 0.26
C ALA A 206 -30.60 6.31 1.60
N ARG A 207 -29.52 5.76 2.18
CA ARG A 207 -28.85 6.25 3.39
C ARG A 207 -27.36 6.44 3.14
N SER A 208 -26.75 7.28 3.98
CA SER A 208 -25.31 7.46 3.96
C SER A 208 -24.65 6.36 4.79
N ILE A 209 -23.53 5.82 4.34
CA ILE A 209 -22.73 4.90 5.16
C ILE A 209 -22.19 5.59 6.42
N ALA A 210 -22.15 6.93 6.43
CA ALA A 210 -21.84 7.74 7.61
C ALA A 210 -22.83 7.51 8.76
N ASP A 211 -24.06 7.09 8.48
CA ASP A 211 -25.08 6.82 9.50
C ASP A 211 -24.74 5.57 10.34
N TYR A 212 -23.81 4.73 9.86
CA TYR A 212 -23.38 3.46 10.48
C TYR A 212 -21.96 3.51 11.04
N CYS A 213 -21.27 4.64 10.90
CA CYS A 213 -19.86 4.79 11.29
C CYS A 213 -19.72 5.89 12.33
N ASP A 214 -18.78 5.69 13.25
CA ASP A 214 -18.39 6.73 14.20
C ASP A 214 -17.50 7.79 13.53
N SER A 215 -16.81 7.42 12.44
CA SER A 215 -16.00 8.31 11.58
C SER A 215 -15.81 7.72 10.18
N LEU A 216 -15.64 8.58 9.17
CA LEU A 216 -15.23 8.24 7.80
C LEU A 216 -14.03 9.07 7.31
N THR A 217 -13.26 9.65 8.23
CA THR A 217 -12.13 10.53 7.88
C THR A 217 -11.01 9.86 7.08
N GLN A 218 -10.99 8.52 7.03
CA GLN A 218 -10.00 7.69 6.35
C GLN A 218 -10.62 6.85 5.22
N TYR A 219 -11.81 7.24 4.76
CA TYR A 219 -12.52 6.60 3.67
C TYR A 219 -12.58 7.55 2.47
N ASP A 220 -11.53 7.50 1.64
CA ASP A 220 -11.37 8.32 0.43
C ASP A 220 -10.50 7.54 -0.58
N TRP A 221 -10.27 8.03 -1.79
CA TRP A 221 -9.39 7.38 -2.76
C TRP A 221 -7.92 7.36 -2.35
N ALA A 222 -7.52 8.31 -1.52
CA ALA A 222 -6.16 8.46 -1.01
C ALA A 222 -6.16 9.29 0.29
N PRO A 223 -5.19 9.08 1.19
CA PRO A 223 -4.04 8.20 1.04
C PRO A 223 -4.34 6.74 1.39
N ALA A 224 -3.44 5.84 1.01
CA ALA A 224 -3.47 4.47 1.52
C ALA A 224 -3.09 4.41 3.00
N TYR A 225 -3.70 3.47 3.71
CA TYR A 225 -3.48 3.17 5.12
C TYR A 225 -3.06 1.71 5.32
N SER A 226 -2.34 1.44 6.40
CA SER A 226 -2.01 0.09 6.84
C SER A 226 -3.00 -0.35 7.90
N PHE A 227 -3.41 -1.63 7.89
CA PHE A 227 -4.24 -2.20 8.96
C PHE A 227 -3.63 -2.04 10.36
N ARG A 228 -2.30 -1.93 10.44
CA ARG A 228 -1.58 -1.69 11.70
C ARG A 228 -1.81 -0.29 12.28
N GLU A 229 -2.41 0.63 11.52
CA GLU A 229 -2.75 1.96 12.01
C GLU A 229 -4.05 2.00 12.83
N PHE A 230 -4.79 0.88 12.85
CA PHE A 230 -6.15 0.82 13.39
C PHE A 230 -6.27 -0.24 14.47
N ASP A 231 -6.92 0.12 15.56
CA ASP A 231 -7.41 -0.83 16.54
C ASP A 231 -8.89 -1.10 16.26
N PRO A 232 -9.34 -2.36 16.11
CA PRO A 232 -10.76 -2.69 16.02
C PRO A 232 -11.62 -2.18 17.19
N ARG A 233 -11.00 -1.75 18.30
CA ARG A 233 -11.65 -1.15 19.47
C ARG A 233 -11.87 0.36 19.35
N ASP A 234 -11.26 1.03 18.36
CA ASP A 234 -11.33 2.50 18.20
C ASP A 234 -12.70 2.98 17.68
N GLY A 235 -13.61 2.06 17.36
CA GLY A 235 -14.98 2.35 16.95
C GLY A 235 -15.33 1.74 15.60
N ARG A 236 -16.56 2.01 15.17
CA ARG A 236 -17.11 1.52 13.89
C ARG A 236 -16.66 2.42 12.76
N THR A 237 -15.92 1.88 11.81
CA THR A 237 -15.49 2.64 10.63
C THR A 237 -15.20 1.75 9.43
N PHE A 238 -15.09 2.38 8.27
CA PHE A 238 -14.50 1.82 7.06
C PHE A 238 -13.28 2.64 6.69
N VAL A 239 -12.24 1.96 6.21
CA VAL A 239 -10.98 2.58 5.80
C VAL A 239 -10.74 2.24 4.35
N HIS A 240 -10.38 3.23 3.54
CA HIS A 240 -10.01 3.00 2.16
C HIS A 240 -8.97 4.02 1.69
N PRO A 241 -7.96 3.60 0.89
CA PRO A 241 -7.57 2.21 0.67
C PRO A 241 -6.75 1.68 1.85
N ALA A 242 -7.01 0.46 2.28
CA ALA A 242 -6.30 -0.28 3.32
C ALA A 242 -5.42 -1.35 2.65
N LEU A 243 -4.11 -1.09 2.58
CA LEU A 243 -3.15 -1.84 1.79
C LEU A 243 -2.03 -2.42 2.66
N PRO A 244 -1.39 -3.52 2.23
CA PRO A 244 -0.10 -3.92 2.78
C PRO A 244 0.94 -2.82 2.54
N LEU A 245 2.04 -2.89 3.29
CA LEU A 245 3.16 -1.95 3.19
C LEU A 245 3.94 -2.19 1.86
N ASN A 246 3.38 -1.68 0.76
CA ASN A 246 3.95 -1.72 -0.60
C ASN A 246 4.13 -0.29 -1.15
N ASP A 247 4.60 -0.13 -2.39
CA ASP A 247 4.89 1.20 -2.95
C ASP A 247 3.66 2.12 -3.02
N LYS A 248 2.44 1.59 -3.23
CA LYS A 248 1.20 2.38 -3.21
C LYS A 248 0.84 2.91 -1.82
N PHE A 249 1.31 2.24 -0.76
CA PHE A 249 1.17 2.75 0.61
C PHE A 249 2.05 3.99 0.82
N TYR A 250 3.28 3.96 0.31
CA TYR A 250 4.24 5.05 0.48
C TYR A 250 3.98 6.25 -0.45
N ARG A 251 3.62 5.98 -1.70
CA ARG A 251 3.42 6.96 -2.78
C ARG A 251 2.02 6.82 -3.37
N SER A 252 1.37 7.94 -3.66
CA SER A 252 0.05 7.92 -4.31
C SER A 252 0.20 7.91 -5.82
N ASN A 253 -0.67 7.14 -6.52
CA ASN A 253 -0.74 7.16 -7.99
C ASN A 253 -1.57 8.34 -8.53
N PHE A 254 -2.17 9.15 -7.65
CA PHE A 254 -2.91 10.34 -8.06
C PHE A 254 -1.96 11.50 -8.37
N GLN A 255 -2.40 12.44 -9.22
CA GLN A 255 -1.64 13.67 -9.48
C GLN A 255 -1.46 14.41 -8.14
N GLN A 256 -0.20 14.61 -7.75
CA GLN A 256 0.25 15.12 -6.44
C GLN A 256 0.14 14.03 -5.37
N ASP A 257 1.20 13.82 -4.59
CA ASP A 257 1.26 12.89 -3.43
C ASP A 257 0.17 13.21 -2.39
N TYR A 258 -1.11 12.97 -2.72
CA TYR A 258 -2.25 13.51 -2.00
C TYR A 258 -2.35 12.80 -0.66
N ASN A 259 -1.91 13.50 0.40
CA ASN A 259 -1.86 13.02 1.78
C ASN A 259 -1.10 11.68 1.97
N ALA A 260 -0.31 11.22 0.99
CA ALA A 260 0.49 10.00 1.10
C ALA A 260 1.46 10.09 2.28
N LEU A 261 2.02 8.95 2.70
CA LEU A 261 3.01 8.95 3.79
C LEU A 261 4.20 9.88 3.47
N PHE A 262 4.61 9.94 2.20
CA PHE A 262 5.71 10.80 1.77
C PHE A 262 5.30 12.23 1.43
N SER A 263 4.01 12.57 1.44
CA SER A 263 3.56 13.89 1.02
C SER A 263 4.22 15.00 1.84
N GLU A 264 4.72 16.03 1.16
CA GLU A 264 5.39 17.16 1.81
C GLU A 264 4.53 17.75 2.93
N ARG A 265 3.23 17.93 2.67
CA ARG A 265 2.26 18.44 3.65
C ARG A 265 2.21 17.58 4.92
N ASN A 266 2.16 16.26 4.81
CA ASN A 266 2.09 15.39 5.99
C ASN A 266 3.42 15.23 6.71
N VAL A 267 4.53 15.30 5.97
CA VAL A 267 5.87 15.35 6.54
C VAL A 267 6.06 16.62 7.37
N ILE A 268 5.75 17.79 6.80
CA ILE A 268 5.89 19.09 7.49
C ILE A 268 4.94 19.18 8.69
N SER A 269 3.70 18.71 8.57
CA SER A 269 2.74 18.74 9.68
C SER A 269 2.96 17.66 10.75
N GLY A 270 3.92 16.74 10.56
CA GLY A 270 4.22 15.65 11.49
C GLY A 270 3.24 14.46 11.42
N LYS A 271 2.20 14.52 10.58
CA LYS A 271 1.24 13.42 10.38
C LYS A 271 1.91 12.13 9.90
N SER A 272 2.89 12.22 8.98
CA SER A 272 3.61 11.03 8.51
C SER A 272 4.36 10.33 9.64
N ARG A 273 4.93 11.11 10.56
CA ARG A 273 5.65 10.61 11.74
C ARG A 273 4.69 9.95 12.74
N GLU A 274 3.52 10.54 12.96
CA GLU A 274 2.47 9.93 13.79
C GLU A 274 2.04 8.57 13.24
N ARG A 275 1.81 8.48 11.93
CA ARG A 275 1.48 7.21 11.26
C ARG A 275 2.60 6.18 11.40
N ALA A 276 3.86 6.58 11.20
CA ALA A 276 5.02 5.70 11.39
C ALA A 276 5.09 5.12 12.82
N ARG A 277 4.79 5.93 13.86
CA ARG A 277 4.70 5.46 15.25
C ARG A 277 3.60 4.44 15.47
N LYS A 278 2.43 4.63 14.86
CA LYS A 278 1.31 3.68 14.98
C LYS A 278 1.65 2.33 14.33
N ILE A 279 2.25 2.37 13.14
CA ILE A 279 2.61 1.15 12.39
C ILE A 279 3.79 0.43 13.04
N ASN A 280 4.72 1.20 13.60
CA ASN A 280 5.89 0.73 14.33
C ASN A 280 6.72 -0.33 13.59
N ASP A 281 7.10 -0.02 12.35
CA ASP A 281 7.80 -0.94 11.46
C ASP A 281 9.07 -0.30 10.91
N LEU A 282 10.19 -1.05 10.92
CA LEU A 282 11.50 -0.52 10.53
C LEU A 282 11.50 -0.06 9.08
N GLU A 283 10.86 -0.79 8.17
CA GLU A 283 10.77 -0.40 6.77
C GLU A 283 10.05 0.94 6.62
N VAL A 284 8.96 1.16 7.38
CA VAL A 284 8.20 2.42 7.34
C VAL A 284 9.03 3.59 7.80
N TYR A 285 9.71 3.48 8.96
CA TYR A 285 10.60 4.52 9.44
C TYR A 285 11.71 4.83 8.43
N SER A 286 12.30 3.79 7.87
CA SER A 286 13.46 3.89 6.98
C SER A 286 13.10 4.51 5.63
N ARG A 287 12.02 4.03 5.01
CA ARG A 287 11.47 4.60 3.78
C ARG A 287 11.03 6.06 3.96
N LEU A 288 10.42 6.39 5.09
CA LEU A 288 10.06 7.77 5.40
C LEU A 288 11.29 8.66 5.60
N TYR A 289 12.32 8.14 6.29
CA TYR A 289 13.59 8.84 6.52
C TYR A 289 14.32 9.18 5.23
N THR A 290 14.38 8.23 4.29
CA THR A 290 15.02 8.44 2.98
C THR A 290 14.12 9.12 1.95
N SER A 291 12.91 9.55 2.33
CA SER A 291 12.03 10.28 1.41
C SER A 291 12.56 11.68 1.12
N LEU A 292 12.31 12.17 -0.10
CA LEU A 292 12.78 13.48 -0.57
C LEU A 292 12.38 14.63 0.39
N HIS A 293 11.19 14.56 0.99
CA HIS A 293 10.67 15.61 1.85
C HIS A 293 11.20 15.56 3.29
N MET A 294 11.84 14.47 3.68
CA MET A 294 12.35 14.23 5.04
C MET A 294 13.86 14.47 5.13
N GLN A 295 14.64 13.92 4.19
CA GLN A 295 16.10 13.79 4.32
C GLN A 295 16.88 15.12 4.33
N TRP A 296 16.31 16.21 3.80
CA TRP A 296 17.02 17.48 3.62
C TRP A 296 16.84 18.48 4.77
N ALA A 297 16.08 18.13 5.81
CA ALA A 297 15.76 19.05 6.90
C ALA A 297 15.85 18.35 8.27
N GLU A 298 16.83 18.77 9.07
CA GLU A 298 17.16 18.17 10.35
C GLU A 298 16.00 18.20 11.35
N ASP A 299 15.25 19.29 11.39
CA ASP A 299 14.03 19.45 12.19
C ASP A 299 12.95 18.41 11.83
N ARG A 300 13.04 17.78 10.66
CA ARG A 300 12.13 16.72 10.20
C ARG A 300 12.67 15.34 10.50
N TRP A 301 13.89 15.01 10.06
CA TRP A 301 14.40 13.65 10.18
C TRP A 301 14.88 13.31 11.60
N ARG A 302 15.39 14.26 12.38
CA ARG A 302 15.88 13.99 13.74
C ARG A 302 14.78 13.46 14.66
N PRO A 303 13.58 14.08 14.73
CA PRO A 303 12.48 13.51 15.50
C PRO A 303 11.99 12.14 15.00
N LEU A 304 12.11 11.84 13.70
CA LEU A 304 11.74 10.54 13.16
C LEU A 304 12.68 9.44 13.68
N ILE A 305 13.97 9.73 13.72
CA ILE A 305 15.00 8.86 14.30
C ILE A 305 14.76 8.64 15.80
N GLU A 306 14.44 9.71 16.54
CA GLU A 306 14.12 9.61 17.96
C GLU A 306 12.89 8.73 18.20
N ASP A 307 11.85 8.89 17.38
CA ASP A 307 10.66 8.03 17.43
C ASP A 307 11.02 6.57 17.10
N ALA A 308 11.82 6.32 16.07
CA ALA A 308 12.28 4.98 15.72
C ALA A 308 13.02 4.32 16.90
N ALA A 309 13.93 5.07 17.54
CA ALA A 309 14.69 4.61 18.70
C ALA A 309 13.82 4.32 19.95
N CYS A 310 12.65 4.95 20.06
CA CYS A 310 11.74 4.78 21.20
C CYS A 310 10.67 3.70 20.97
N HIS A 311 10.24 3.50 19.73
CA HIS A 311 9.07 2.67 19.43
C HIS A 311 9.40 1.31 18.81
N LEU A 312 10.46 1.20 18.02
CA LEU A 312 10.79 -0.04 17.31
C LEU A 312 10.99 -1.22 18.28
N SER A 313 10.71 -2.43 17.80
CA SER A 313 10.93 -3.65 18.58
C SER A 313 12.41 -3.78 18.97
N PRO A 314 12.74 -4.47 20.08
CA PRO A 314 14.13 -4.70 20.48
C PRO A 314 15.01 -5.27 19.36
N ASP A 315 14.48 -6.18 18.54
CA ASP A 315 15.19 -6.77 17.40
C ASP A 315 15.48 -5.76 16.29
N ALA A 316 14.54 -4.87 15.99
CA ALA A 316 14.73 -3.81 15.01
C ALA A 316 15.67 -2.71 15.55
N LEU A 317 15.56 -2.37 16.85
CA LEU A 317 16.50 -1.49 17.53
C LEU A 317 17.92 -2.07 17.57
N ALA A 318 18.04 -3.40 17.57
CA ALA A 318 19.35 -4.04 17.54
C ALA A 318 20.16 -3.70 16.29
N LEU A 319 19.47 -3.41 15.18
CA LEU A 319 20.05 -2.95 13.92
C LEU A 319 20.45 -1.46 13.95
N LEU A 320 19.94 -0.72 14.92
CA LEU A 320 20.13 0.71 15.08
C LEU A 320 21.00 1.03 16.32
N HIS A 321 21.77 0.08 16.84
CA HIS A 321 22.58 0.34 18.04
C HIS A 321 23.72 1.33 17.79
N GLY A 322 23.76 2.38 18.62
CA GLY A 322 24.78 3.44 18.64
C GLY A 322 24.74 4.36 17.40
N PRO A 323 25.32 5.58 17.44
CA PRO A 323 25.41 6.45 16.26
C PRO A 323 26.20 5.77 15.13
N ASN A 324 25.83 6.05 13.86
CA ASN A 324 26.66 5.63 12.73
C ASN A 324 27.92 6.51 12.69
N LEU A 325 29.08 5.89 12.77
CA LEU A 325 30.38 6.57 12.73
C LEU A 325 30.84 6.86 11.29
N LEU A 326 30.13 6.34 10.28
CA LEU A 326 30.42 6.57 8.88
C LEU A 326 29.79 7.87 8.37
N THR A 327 30.56 8.59 7.54
CA THR A 327 30.17 9.78 6.79
C THR A 327 30.68 9.65 5.35
N SER A 328 30.25 10.54 4.45
CA SER A 328 30.79 10.57 3.08
C SER A 328 32.29 10.82 3.00
N ASP A 329 32.88 11.41 4.05
CA ASP A 329 34.30 11.79 4.06
C ASP A 329 35.20 10.64 4.49
N ASN A 330 34.63 9.60 5.12
CA ASN A 330 35.37 8.44 5.61
C ASN A 330 34.94 7.12 4.95
N ALA A 331 34.20 7.19 3.84
CA ALA A 331 33.83 6.03 3.04
C ALA A 331 34.01 6.33 1.54
N VAL A 332 34.67 5.44 0.81
CA VAL A 332 34.99 5.60 -0.62
C VAL A 332 34.71 4.29 -1.36
N VAL A 333 34.06 4.36 -2.51
CA VAL A 333 33.93 3.24 -3.46
C VAL A 333 35.02 3.38 -4.52
N GLU A 334 35.85 2.35 -4.67
CA GLU A 334 36.90 2.24 -5.67
C GLU A 334 36.52 1.28 -6.79
N ARG A 335 36.77 1.69 -8.03
CA ARG A 335 36.53 0.94 -9.26
C ARG A 335 37.75 1.08 -10.17
N GLU A 336 37.87 0.22 -11.19
CA GLU A 336 38.98 0.33 -12.17
C GLU A 336 39.02 1.70 -12.86
N SER A 337 37.85 2.32 -13.09
CA SER A 337 37.71 3.63 -13.73
C SER A 337 37.94 4.83 -12.80
N GLY A 338 38.18 4.61 -11.50
CA GLY A 338 38.36 5.66 -10.50
C GLY A 338 37.54 5.45 -9.22
N SER A 339 37.57 6.45 -8.36
CA SER A 339 36.88 6.43 -7.06
C SER A 339 35.70 7.38 -7.01
N ARG A 340 34.67 7.02 -6.24
CA ARG A 340 33.53 7.90 -5.92
C ARG A 340 33.09 7.73 -4.48
N ALA A 341 32.34 8.69 -3.95
CA ALA A 341 31.63 8.48 -2.70
C ALA A 341 30.54 7.39 -2.87
N PRO A 342 30.30 6.55 -1.85
CA PRO A 342 29.10 5.74 -1.80
C PRO A 342 27.86 6.63 -1.79
N ASN A 343 26.71 6.07 -2.15
CA ASN A 343 25.44 6.74 -1.93
C ASN A 343 25.29 7.11 -0.45
N ALA A 344 25.10 8.40 -0.15
CA ALA A 344 25.02 8.90 1.22
C ALA A 344 23.88 8.22 2.03
N LEU A 345 22.82 7.77 1.35
CA LEU A 345 21.71 7.05 1.97
C LEU A 345 22.10 5.64 2.44
N CYS A 346 23.11 5.02 1.83
CA CYS A 346 23.65 3.76 2.33
C CYS A 346 24.41 3.95 3.65
N LEU A 347 24.91 5.15 3.93
CA LEU A 347 25.61 5.48 5.17
C LEU A 347 24.68 6.11 6.22
N SER A 348 23.37 6.13 5.98
CA SER A 348 22.46 6.87 6.85
C SER A 348 22.09 6.13 8.15
N ALA A 349 21.42 6.85 9.05
CA ALA A 349 21.01 6.34 10.35
C ALA A 349 19.95 5.24 10.27
N LEU A 350 19.16 5.22 9.20
CA LEU A 350 18.22 4.14 8.87
C LEU A 350 18.61 3.51 7.52
N PRO A 351 18.30 2.23 7.27
CA PRO A 351 18.63 1.58 6.00
C PRO A 351 17.87 2.16 4.80
N ALA A 352 18.43 2.04 3.60
CA ALA A 352 17.77 2.47 2.37
C ALA A 352 17.00 1.30 1.72
N TRP A 353 15.67 1.34 1.76
CA TRP A 353 14.81 0.29 1.19
C TRP A 353 14.51 0.46 -0.32
N GLY A 354 14.79 1.62 -0.91
CA GLY A 354 14.61 1.83 -2.36
C GLY A 354 15.83 1.39 -3.15
N ALA A 355 15.63 0.71 -4.29
CA ALA A 355 16.71 0.33 -5.19
C ALA A 355 17.51 1.56 -5.67
N GLU A 356 16.84 2.70 -5.89
CA GLU A 356 17.45 3.97 -6.28
C GLU A 356 18.29 4.61 -5.17
N GLN A 357 18.15 4.13 -3.93
CA GLN A 357 18.85 4.62 -2.75
C GLN A 357 19.96 3.65 -2.30
N SER A 358 20.05 2.50 -2.96
CA SER A 358 21.05 1.47 -2.71
C SER A 358 22.35 1.74 -3.47
N GLU A 359 23.40 1.05 -3.05
CA GLU A 359 24.72 1.05 -3.65
C GLU A 359 24.91 -0.27 -4.42
N GLN A 360 24.94 -0.18 -5.75
CA GLN A 360 25.19 -1.32 -6.63
C GLN A 360 26.70 -1.53 -6.78
N LEU A 361 27.17 -2.71 -6.40
CA LEU A 361 28.59 -3.09 -6.50
C LEU A 361 28.77 -4.13 -7.59
N ASP A 362 29.70 -3.84 -8.51
CA ASP A 362 30.17 -4.78 -9.52
C ASP A 362 31.34 -5.62 -9.00
N VAL A 363 31.64 -6.73 -9.69
CA VAL A 363 32.78 -7.59 -9.36
C VAL A 363 34.08 -6.78 -9.33
N ASN A 364 34.91 -7.01 -8.32
CA ASN A 364 36.18 -6.33 -8.03
C ASN A 364 36.05 -4.88 -7.56
N GLU A 365 34.85 -4.33 -7.42
CA GLU A 365 34.68 -3.05 -6.74
C GLU A 365 34.96 -3.18 -5.26
N ARG A 366 35.49 -2.11 -4.66
CA ARG A 366 35.87 -2.08 -3.25
C ARG A 366 35.22 -0.91 -2.54
N ILE A 367 34.65 -1.14 -1.37
CA ILE A 367 34.31 -0.06 -0.44
C ILE A 367 35.41 0.02 0.60
N ARG A 368 36.08 1.16 0.69
CA ARG A 368 37.06 1.50 1.72
C ARG A 368 36.41 2.37 2.76
N LEU A 369 36.44 1.92 4.00
CA LEU A 369 35.95 2.64 5.16
C LEU A 369 37.14 3.06 6.01
N ILE A 370 37.38 4.35 6.14
CA ILE A 370 38.40 4.92 7.01
C ILE A 370 37.79 4.97 8.42
N VAL A 371 38.36 4.20 9.34
CA VAL A 371 37.79 3.98 10.66
C VAL A 371 38.79 4.37 11.74
N SER A 372 38.33 5.03 12.81
CA SER A 372 39.15 5.32 13.98
C SER A 372 38.55 4.59 15.18
N VAL A 373 38.98 3.34 15.35
CA VAL A 373 38.31 2.38 16.21
C VAL A 373 39.07 2.21 17.53
N SER A 374 38.53 2.76 18.62
CA SER A 374 39.15 2.68 19.96
C SER A 374 38.58 1.57 20.86
N GLY A 375 37.63 0.76 20.38
CA GLY A 375 37.00 -0.32 21.16
C GLY A 375 36.17 -1.29 20.31
N ASP A 376 35.35 -2.11 20.98
CA ASP A 376 34.52 -3.12 20.33
C ASP A 376 33.54 -2.47 19.35
N THR A 377 33.82 -2.65 18.06
CA THR A 377 33.07 -1.99 16.98
C THR A 377 32.46 -3.03 16.08
N GLN A 378 31.21 -2.80 15.71
CA GLN A 378 30.49 -3.64 14.78
C GLN A 378 30.24 -2.88 13.49
N LEU A 379 30.50 -3.55 12.39
CA LEU A 379 30.07 -3.15 11.06
C LEU A 379 28.82 -3.94 10.72
N LEU A 380 27.71 -3.25 10.50
CA LEU A 380 26.44 -3.80 10.04
C LEU A 380 26.28 -3.48 8.56
N ILE A 381 25.90 -4.48 7.76
CA ILE A 381 25.58 -4.32 6.34
C ILE A 381 24.18 -4.87 6.10
N GLY A 382 23.31 -4.03 5.53
CA GLY A 382 21.95 -4.39 5.11
C GLY A 382 21.90 -4.59 3.59
N SER A 383 21.20 -5.62 3.13
CA SER A 383 21.05 -5.93 1.70
C SER A 383 19.77 -6.72 1.42
N GLU A 384 19.20 -6.53 0.23
CA GLU A 384 18.17 -7.43 -0.31
C GLU A 384 18.76 -8.67 -1.01
N SER A 385 20.07 -8.67 -1.32
CA SER A 385 20.77 -9.82 -1.90
C SER A 385 20.85 -10.97 -0.90
N SER A 386 20.39 -12.15 -1.32
CA SER A 386 20.32 -13.33 -0.46
C SER A 386 21.69 -13.95 -0.17
N ASP A 387 22.67 -13.66 -1.01
CA ASP A 387 24.04 -14.21 -1.08
C ASP A 387 25.12 -13.21 -0.65
N LEU A 388 24.75 -12.11 0.01
CA LEU A 388 25.68 -11.01 0.36
C LEU A 388 26.96 -11.48 1.08
N ALA A 389 26.85 -12.44 2.00
CA ALA A 389 27.99 -12.94 2.76
C ALA A 389 29.01 -13.72 1.91
N GLU A 390 28.59 -14.28 0.77
CA GLU A 390 29.46 -14.93 -0.21
C GLU A 390 29.99 -13.92 -1.22
N ALA A 391 29.18 -12.89 -1.54
CA ALA A 391 29.54 -11.83 -2.46
C ALA A 391 30.56 -10.84 -1.89
N LEU A 392 30.68 -10.67 -0.57
CA LEU A 392 31.56 -9.68 0.04
C LEU A 392 32.69 -10.31 0.85
N HIS A 393 33.93 -9.93 0.50
CA HIS A 393 35.13 -10.27 1.26
C HIS A 393 35.65 -9.06 2.03
N MET A 394 35.78 -9.19 3.35
CA MET A 394 36.15 -8.08 4.22
C MET A 394 37.55 -8.25 4.83
N ARG A 395 38.32 -7.17 4.89
CA ARG A 395 39.64 -7.14 5.53
C ARG A 395 39.81 -5.90 6.40
N ALA A 396 40.38 -6.09 7.59
CA ALA A 396 40.87 -5.01 8.43
C ALA A 396 42.32 -4.69 8.04
N LEU A 397 42.65 -3.41 7.90
CA LEU A 397 44.01 -2.91 7.73
C LEU A 397 44.38 -2.04 8.94
N ASP A 398 45.51 -2.35 9.56
CA ASP A 398 46.11 -1.57 10.63
C ASP A 398 47.34 -0.77 10.14
N ALA A 399 47.96 -0.02 11.07
CA ALA A 399 49.13 0.79 10.78
C ALA A 399 50.36 -0.03 10.35
N ASP A 400 50.41 -1.31 10.71
CA ASP A 400 51.53 -2.22 10.50
C ASP A 400 51.32 -3.16 9.29
N ILE A 401 50.29 -2.89 8.46
CA ILE A 401 49.96 -3.53 7.17
C ILE A 401 49.52 -5.00 7.33
N ALA A 402 49.21 -5.47 8.55
CA ALA A 402 48.67 -6.82 8.73
C ALA A 402 47.21 -6.84 8.26
N SER A 403 46.92 -7.50 7.13
CA SER A 403 45.54 -7.70 6.68
C SER A 403 44.92 -8.89 7.40
N ALA A 404 43.92 -8.65 8.25
CA ALA A 404 43.15 -9.70 8.90
C ALA A 404 41.79 -9.88 8.20
N PRO A 405 41.40 -11.11 7.81
CA PRO A 405 40.06 -11.34 7.28
C PRO A 405 39.01 -11.07 8.36
N ILE A 406 37.94 -10.39 7.97
CA ILE A 406 36.78 -10.14 8.84
C ILE A 406 35.65 -11.05 8.37
N MET A 407 35.11 -11.85 9.30
CA MET A 407 33.98 -12.73 9.01
C MET A 407 32.66 -12.00 9.22
N MET A 408 31.83 -11.98 8.18
CA MET A 408 30.43 -11.56 8.30
C MET A 408 29.59 -12.68 8.87
N SER A 409 28.63 -12.32 9.72
CA SER A 409 27.64 -13.25 10.27
C SER A 409 26.24 -12.71 10.06
N PHE A 410 25.32 -13.57 9.61
CA PHE A 410 23.91 -13.23 9.53
C PHE A 410 23.36 -12.87 10.92
N ARG A 411 22.54 -11.82 10.98
CA ARG A 411 21.89 -11.38 12.22
C ARG A 411 20.41 -11.65 12.20
N ILE A 412 19.72 -11.03 11.25
CA ILE A 412 18.26 -11.05 11.16
C ILE A 412 17.83 -10.73 9.74
N GLN A 413 16.65 -11.21 9.37
CA GLN A 413 15.95 -10.79 8.18
C GLN A 413 14.71 -10.02 8.61
N HIS A 414 14.53 -8.82 8.06
CA HIS A 414 13.34 -8.01 8.22
C HIS A 414 12.68 -7.84 6.85
N ARG A 415 11.61 -8.61 6.60
CA ARG A 415 10.93 -8.69 5.29
C ARG A 415 11.91 -9.08 4.18
N ALA A 416 12.10 -8.25 3.16
CA ALA A 416 13.02 -8.48 2.06
C ALA A 416 14.49 -8.21 2.43
N MET A 417 14.76 -7.42 3.48
CA MET A 417 16.12 -7.00 3.83
C MET A 417 16.78 -7.95 4.83
N ARG A 418 18.02 -8.33 4.56
CA ARG A 418 18.89 -9.14 5.41
C ARG A 418 19.99 -8.27 5.99
N PHE A 419 20.27 -8.48 7.27
CA PHE A 419 21.30 -7.75 7.99
C PHE A 419 22.41 -8.69 8.44
N PHE A 420 23.64 -8.29 8.16
CA PHE A 420 24.85 -9.01 8.49
C PHE A 420 25.73 -8.13 9.37
N SER A 421 26.39 -8.72 10.35
CA SER A 421 27.34 -8.00 11.21
C SER A 421 28.73 -8.60 11.13
N ALA A 422 29.74 -7.76 11.30
CA ALA A 422 31.13 -8.11 11.39
C ALA A 422 31.76 -7.37 12.58
N SER A 423 32.52 -8.08 13.41
CA SER A 423 33.30 -7.46 14.49
C SER A 423 34.59 -6.87 13.92
N ILE A 424 34.82 -5.59 14.14
CA ILE A 424 36.01 -4.89 13.69
C ILE A 424 37.05 -4.89 14.82
N PRO A 425 38.27 -5.44 14.59
CA PRO A 425 39.31 -5.46 15.60
C PRO A 425 39.67 -4.05 16.09
N ALA A 426 39.93 -3.91 17.39
CA ALA A 426 40.42 -2.65 17.95
C ALA A 426 41.74 -2.22 17.29
N GLY A 427 41.90 -0.93 17.02
CA GLY A 427 43.09 -0.39 16.33
C GLY A 427 43.06 -0.49 14.81
N THR A 428 42.02 -1.10 14.22
CA THR A 428 41.79 -1.04 12.76
C THR A 428 41.69 0.42 12.31
N ARG A 429 42.42 0.78 11.26
CA ARG A 429 42.38 2.13 10.65
C ARG A 429 41.54 2.17 9.39
N GLU A 430 41.42 1.03 8.72
CA GLU A 430 40.68 0.93 7.48
C GLU A 430 40.04 -0.45 7.37
N VAL A 431 38.80 -0.48 6.88
CA VAL A 431 38.10 -1.71 6.48
C VAL A 431 37.91 -1.67 4.98
N VAL A 432 38.35 -2.73 4.29
CA VAL A 432 38.14 -2.91 2.85
C VAL A 432 37.12 -4.01 2.64
N ILE A 433 36.04 -3.69 1.93
CA ILE A 433 34.98 -4.61 1.52
C ILE A 433 35.12 -4.82 0.01
N GLU A 434 35.55 -6.00 -0.41
CA GLU A 434 35.77 -6.34 -1.82
C GLU A 434 34.63 -7.20 -2.34
N CYS A 435 34.02 -6.78 -3.45
CA CYS A 435 32.90 -7.45 -4.10
C CYS A 435 33.39 -8.56 -5.03
N GLN A 436 32.99 -9.80 -4.78
CA GLN A 436 33.33 -11.00 -5.56
C GLN A 436 32.23 -11.41 -6.56
N ALA A 437 31.00 -10.97 -6.31
CA ALA A 437 29.85 -11.21 -7.16
C ALA A 437 28.93 -9.98 -7.11
N PRO A 438 28.26 -9.58 -8.21
CA PRO A 438 27.44 -8.37 -8.22
C PRO A 438 26.38 -8.41 -7.12
N CYS A 439 26.31 -7.36 -6.31
CA CYS A 439 25.39 -7.31 -5.18
C CYS A 439 24.88 -5.89 -4.91
N VAL A 440 23.78 -5.81 -4.16
CA VAL A 440 23.18 -4.55 -3.73
C VAL A 440 23.48 -4.32 -2.26
N VAL A 441 23.99 -3.16 -1.89
CA VAL A 441 24.15 -2.76 -0.49
C VAL A 441 23.17 -1.65 -0.17
N ASN A 442 22.27 -1.90 0.77
CA ASN A 442 21.20 -0.99 1.18
C ASN A 442 21.57 -0.18 2.44
N ASN A 443 22.51 -0.67 3.22
CA ASN A 443 23.00 0.02 4.41
C ASN A 443 24.40 -0.45 4.79
N ILE A 444 25.23 0.49 5.24
CA ILE A 444 26.54 0.25 5.84
C ILE A 444 26.58 1.14 7.09
N ARG A 445 26.70 0.50 8.25
CA ARG A 445 26.75 1.18 9.54
C ARG A 445 27.93 0.69 10.35
N LEU A 446 28.71 1.62 10.88
CA LEU A 446 29.75 1.32 11.84
C LEU A 446 29.35 1.89 13.20
N SER A 447 29.28 1.06 14.23
CA SER A 447 28.94 1.55 15.59
C SER A 447 29.74 0.84 16.67
N ASN A 448 29.98 1.57 17.76
CA ASN A 448 30.62 1.02 18.96
C ASN A 448 29.57 0.24 19.76
N GLY A 449 29.79 -1.05 20.00
CA GLY A 449 28.80 -2.02 20.49
C GLY A 449 28.27 -1.83 21.92
N GLN A 450 28.40 -0.64 22.51
CA GLN A 450 27.96 -0.31 23.87
C GLN A 450 27.00 0.89 23.97
N GLY A 451 26.48 1.39 22.84
CA GLY A 451 25.53 2.50 22.86
C GLY A 451 24.19 2.11 23.48
N SER A 452 23.86 2.69 24.63
CA SER A 452 22.48 2.68 25.16
C SER A 452 21.60 3.57 24.27
N ILE A 453 20.28 3.38 24.29
CA ILE A 453 19.33 4.30 23.60
C ILE A 453 19.57 5.77 23.98
N ALA A 454 20.12 6.04 25.17
CA ALA A 454 20.44 7.40 25.63
C ALA A 454 21.56 8.08 24.81
N ASP A 455 22.39 7.33 24.09
CA ASP A 455 23.49 7.86 23.28
C ASP A 455 23.04 8.43 21.93
N TRP A 456 21.79 8.17 21.51
CA TRP A 456 21.18 8.82 20.34
C TRP A 456 20.74 10.27 20.61
N ARG A 457 20.63 10.69 21.88
CA ARG A 457 20.14 12.02 22.30
C ARG A 457 21.24 13.08 22.45
N ARG A 458 22.49 12.74 22.14
CA ARG A 458 23.64 13.66 22.10
C ARG A 458 24.14 13.76 20.67
#